data_AF-A0AAW8M4U0-F1
#
_entry.id   AF-A0AAW8M4U0-F1
#
_cell.length_a   1.000
_cell.length_b   1.000
_cell.length_c   1.000
_cell.angle_alpha   90.00
_cell.angle_beta   90.00
_cell.angle_gamma   90.00
#
_symmetry.space_group_name_H-M   'P 1'
#
loop_
_entity.id
_entity.type
_entity.pdbx_description
1 polymer ?
#
loop_
_entity_poly.entity_id
_entity_poly.type
_entity_poly.pdbx_seq_one_letter_code
_entity_poly.pdbx_strand_id
1 'polypeptide(L)'
;MSLVRIASLSLLLSASGLTGSVLANQAVETHQVAVTLVAMEHLCNNANPGLKGSVENAMASDPKVDEPTKAEVRKISSDPAYKGEVEFMMQSLKRSGMAAMAQDLCKSYAAQ
;
A
#
# COMPACT_ATOMS: atom_id res chain seq x y z
N MET A 1 28.03 -53.65 -11.18
CA MET A 1 27.73 -52.36 -10.52
C MET A 1 27.00 -51.49 -11.53
N SER A 2 25.75 -51.12 -11.23
CA SER A 2 24.75 -50.62 -12.19
C SER A 2 24.80 -49.10 -12.28
N LEU A 3 25.35 -48.58 -13.38
CA LEU A 3 25.54 -47.14 -13.67
C LEU A 3 24.33 -46.49 -14.40
N VAL A 4 23.14 -47.09 -14.30
CA VAL A 4 21.98 -46.68 -15.12
C VAL A 4 20.90 -45.93 -14.32
N ARG A 5 21.05 -45.73 -13.01
CA ARG A 5 19.95 -45.22 -12.16
C ARG A 5 19.97 -43.73 -11.80
N ILE A 6 20.92 -42.93 -12.30
CA ILE A 6 21.08 -41.53 -11.85
C ILE A 6 20.51 -40.51 -12.84
N ALA A 7 20.17 -40.91 -14.07
CA ALA A 7 19.78 -39.97 -15.12
C ALA A 7 18.31 -39.46 -15.06
N SER A 8 17.47 -39.98 -14.15
CA SER A 8 16.02 -39.75 -14.23
C SER A 8 15.45 -38.70 -13.26
N LEU A 9 16.27 -38.09 -12.39
CA LEU A 9 15.78 -37.23 -11.30
C LEU A 9 15.99 -35.72 -11.53
N SER A 10 16.62 -35.31 -12.63
CA SER A 10 17.06 -33.92 -12.82
C SER A 10 16.12 -33.05 -13.67
N LEU A 11 14.96 -33.55 -14.09
CA LEU A 11 14.10 -32.86 -15.07
C LEU A 11 12.83 -32.17 -14.51
N LEU A 12 12.65 -32.10 -13.19
CA LEU A 12 11.44 -31.51 -12.59
C LEU A 12 11.63 -30.17 -11.86
N LEU A 13 12.83 -29.57 -11.90
CA LEU A 13 13.14 -28.36 -11.13
C LEU A 13 13.16 -27.04 -11.93
N SER A 14 12.52 -26.98 -13.11
CA SER A 14 12.60 -25.81 -13.99
C SER A 14 11.25 -25.18 -14.39
N ALA A 15 10.13 -25.57 -13.76
CA ALA A 15 8.80 -25.10 -14.17
C ALA A 15 8.12 -24.08 -13.24
N SER A 16 8.77 -23.59 -12.19
CA SER A 16 8.18 -22.64 -11.22
C SER A 16 8.83 -21.25 -11.28
N GLY A 17 9.04 -20.72 -12.49
CA GLY A 17 9.69 -19.42 -12.71
C GLY A 17 8.77 -18.26 -13.13
N LEU A 18 7.48 -18.46 -13.41
CA LEU A 18 6.70 -17.49 -14.20
C LEU A 18 5.44 -16.90 -13.54
N THR A 19 5.29 -16.97 -12.22
CA THR A 19 4.15 -16.33 -11.51
C THR A 19 4.55 -15.20 -10.56
N GLY A 20 5.85 -14.93 -10.36
CA GLY A 20 6.33 -13.91 -9.42
C GLY A 20 6.13 -12.46 -9.89
N SER A 21 6.13 -12.20 -11.20
CA SER A 21 6.13 -10.83 -11.75
C SER A 21 4.81 -10.09 -11.50
N VAL A 22 3.68 -10.79 -11.60
CA VAL A 22 2.35 -10.20 -11.42
C VAL A 22 2.07 -9.93 -9.94
N LEU A 23 2.44 -10.86 -9.05
CA LEU A 23 2.30 -10.66 -7.60
C LEU A 23 3.20 -9.52 -7.09
N ALA A 24 4.43 -9.42 -7.59
CA ALA A 24 5.34 -8.34 -7.22
C ALA A 24 4.80 -6.97 -7.66
N ASN A 25 4.24 -6.87 -8.87
CA ASN A 25 3.65 -5.61 -9.36
C ASN A 25 2.43 -5.21 -8.52
N GLN A 26 1.55 -6.16 -8.21
CA GLN A 26 0.37 -5.88 -7.38
C GLN A 26 0.76 -5.48 -5.95
N ALA A 27 1.76 -6.13 -5.35
CA ALA A 27 2.24 -5.75 -4.01
C ALA A 27 2.82 -4.33 -4.00
N VAL A 28 3.58 -3.95 -5.05
CA VAL A 28 4.11 -2.59 -5.21
C VAL A 28 3.00 -1.57 -5.40
N GLU A 29 2.00 -1.88 -6.24
CA GLU A 29 0.84 -1.00 -6.45
C GLU A 29 0.02 -0.82 -5.16
N THR A 30 -0.30 -1.91 -4.45
CA THR A 30 -1.00 -1.85 -3.15
C THR A 30 -0.22 -1.03 -2.12
N HIS A 31 1.09 -1.23 -2.03
CA HIS A 31 1.94 -0.48 -1.11
C HIS A 31 1.92 1.01 -1.43
N GLN A 32 2.13 1.38 -2.70
CA GLN A 32 2.14 2.78 -3.11
C GLN A 32 0.79 3.48 -2.89
N VAL A 33 -0.32 2.76 -3.15
CA VAL A 33 -1.67 3.25 -2.83
C VAL A 33 -1.81 3.49 -1.33
N ALA A 34 -1.38 2.54 -0.49
CA ALA A 34 -1.48 2.66 0.95
C ALA A 34 -0.64 3.82 1.51
N VAL A 35 0.61 3.99 1.06
CA VAL A 35 1.45 5.16 1.40
C VAL A 35 0.76 6.47 1.01
N THR A 36 0.16 6.51 -0.19
CA THR A 36 -0.52 7.72 -0.70
C THR A 36 -1.74 8.07 0.16
N LEU A 37 -2.53 7.08 0.55
CA LEU A 37 -3.70 7.28 1.41
C LEU A 37 -3.27 7.83 2.78
N VAL A 38 -2.29 7.21 3.44
CA VAL A 38 -1.77 7.68 4.74
C VAL A 38 -1.17 9.08 4.63
N ALA A 39 -0.42 9.37 3.56
CA ALA A 39 0.09 10.72 3.30
C ALA A 39 -1.04 11.75 3.12
N MET A 40 -2.12 11.40 2.43
CA MET A 40 -3.30 12.26 2.32
C MET A 40 -3.97 12.49 3.67
N GLU A 41 -4.11 11.46 4.51
CA GLU A 41 -4.63 11.60 5.88
C GLU A 41 -3.86 12.67 6.66
N HIS A 42 -2.53 12.60 6.66
CA HIS A 42 -1.68 13.57 7.33
C HIS A 42 -1.83 14.98 6.75
N LEU A 43 -1.95 15.11 5.42
CA LEU A 43 -2.22 16.41 4.80
C LEU A 43 -3.56 17.00 5.25
N CYS A 44 -4.59 16.15 5.30
CA CYS A 44 -5.93 16.53 5.73
C CYS A 44 -5.98 16.96 7.19
N ASN A 45 -5.38 16.17 8.08
CA ASN A 45 -5.31 16.47 9.51
C ASN A 45 -4.44 17.70 9.79
N ASN A 46 -3.39 17.95 9.01
CA ASN A 46 -2.60 19.17 9.12
C ASN A 46 -3.36 20.41 8.63
N ALA A 47 -4.17 20.28 7.57
CA ALA A 47 -4.96 21.38 7.03
C ALA A 47 -6.19 21.71 7.89
N ASN A 48 -6.80 20.69 8.49
CA ASN A 48 -7.93 20.82 9.40
C ASN A 48 -7.73 19.91 10.63
N PRO A 49 -7.06 20.40 11.69
CA PRO A 49 -6.82 19.62 12.91
C PRO A 49 -8.10 19.15 13.61
N GLY A 50 -9.22 19.84 13.37
CA GLY A 50 -10.54 19.46 13.91
C GLY A 50 -11.18 18.26 13.20
N LEU A 51 -10.69 17.88 12.01
CA LEU A 51 -11.21 16.76 11.23
C LEU A 51 -11.01 15.42 11.94
N LYS A 52 -9.85 15.24 12.60
CA LYS A 52 -9.41 13.96 13.19
C LYS A 52 -9.64 12.78 12.23
N GLY A 53 -9.31 13.00 10.97
CA GLY A 53 -9.59 12.06 9.91
C GLY A 53 -8.75 10.80 10.03
N SER A 54 -9.34 9.67 9.66
CA SER A 54 -8.69 8.37 9.66
C SER A 54 -9.07 7.62 8.40
N VAL A 55 -8.08 7.37 7.55
CA VAL A 55 -8.20 6.53 6.36
C VAL A 55 -8.59 5.11 6.76
N GLU A 56 -8.03 4.58 7.85
CA GLU A 56 -8.40 3.25 8.37
C GLU A 56 -9.90 3.19 8.69
N ASN A 57 -10.45 4.23 9.34
CA ASN A 57 -11.89 4.31 9.63
C ASN A 57 -12.75 4.46 8.36
N ALA A 58 -12.30 5.28 7.41
CA ALA A 58 -12.99 5.45 6.13
C ALA A 58 -13.04 4.13 5.33
N MET A 59 -11.94 3.38 5.30
CA MET A 59 -11.84 2.10 4.61
C MET A 59 -12.57 0.97 5.33
N ALA A 60 -12.67 1.00 6.67
CA ALA A 60 -13.39 -0.02 7.44
C ALA A 60 -14.87 -0.12 7.01
N SER A 61 -15.46 0.99 6.57
CA SER A 61 -16.86 1.07 6.14
C SER A 61 -17.05 0.89 4.62
N ASP A 62 -15.97 0.83 3.83
CA ASP A 62 -16.05 0.72 2.37
C ASP A 62 -15.89 -0.76 1.92
N PRO A 63 -16.97 -1.39 1.41
CA PRO A 63 -16.91 -2.77 0.93
C PRO A 63 -16.13 -2.94 -0.37
N LYS A 64 -15.75 -1.85 -1.06
CA LYS A 64 -15.01 -1.88 -2.34
C LYS A 64 -13.51 -1.98 -2.13
N VAL A 65 -13.02 -1.75 -0.92
CA VAL A 65 -11.61 -1.83 -0.58
C VAL A 65 -11.30 -3.24 -0.11
N ASP A 66 -10.34 -3.88 -0.76
CA ASP A 66 -9.90 -5.23 -0.43
C ASP A 66 -9.12 -5.28 0.90
N GLU A 67 -9.17 -6.43 1.57
CA GLU A 67 -8.49 -6.65 2.85
C GLU A 67 -6.96 -6.49 2.79
N PRO A 68 -6.24 -6.95 1.74
CA PRO A 68 -4.81 -6.66 1.59
C PRO A 68 -4.48 -5.16 1.65
N THR A 69 -5.23 -4.32 0.94
CA THR A 69 -5.03 -2.87 0.98
C THR A 69 -5.30 -2.29 2.37
N LYS A 70 -6.34 -2.73 3.08
CA LYS A 70 -6.60 -2.32 4.48
C LYS A 70 -5.47 -2.72 5.42
N ALA A 71 -4.96 -3.94 5.29
CA ALA A 71 -3.87 -4.45 6.11
C ALA A 71 -2.57 -3.65 5.87
N GLU A 72 -2.25 -3.32 4.62
CA GLU A 72 -1.05 -2.54 4.30
C GLU A 72 -1.17 -1.09 4.79
N VAL A 73 -2.34 -0.47 4.69
CA VAL A 73 -2.60 0.86 5.30
C VAL A 73 -2.37 0.81 6.80
N ARG A 74 -2.94 -0.18 7.50
CA ARG A 74 -2.78 -0.32 8.96
C ARG A 74 -1.31 -0.51 9.34
N LYS A 75 -0.56 -1.28 8.56
CA LYS A 75 0.88 -1.50 8.75
C LYS A 75 1.66 -0.20 8.58
N ILE A 76 1.45 0.52 7.47
CA ILE A 76 2.14 1.79 7.19
C ILE A 76 1.81 2.86 8.24
N SER A 77 0.56 2.95 8.69
CA SER A 77 0.13 3.92 9.70
C SER A 77 0.71 3.65 11.09
N SER A 78 0.97 2.39 11.44
CA SER A 78 1.40 2.01 12.79
C SER A 78 2.91 1.79 12.92
N ASP A 79 3.62 1.47 11.84
CA ASP A 79 5.06 1.21 11.87
C ASP A 79 5.87 2.48 11.53
N PRO A 80 6.68 3.01 12.47
CA PRO A 80 7.47 4.22 12.26
C PRO A 80 8.54 4.08 11.15
N ALA A 81 8.87 2.86 10.71
CA ALA A 81 9.79 2.64 9.60
C ALA A 81 9.31 3.29 8.29
N TYR A 82 7.99 3.43 8.09
CA TYR A 82 7.40 4.02 6.88
C TYR A 82 7.26 5.54 6.94
N LYS A 83 7.56 6.18 8.08
CA LYS A 83 7.39 7.63 8.27
C LYS A 83 8.10 8.46 7.19
N GLY A 84 9.34 8.09 6.84
CA GLY A 84 10.10 8.83 5.82
C GLY A 84 9.47 8.74 4.43
N GLU A 85 8.88 7.60 4.09
CA GLU A 85 8.20 7.39 2.82
C GLU A 85 6.88 8.17 2.75
N VAL A 86 6.11 8.15 3.83
CA VAL A 86 4.89 8.95 3.98
C VAL A 86 5.21 10.44 3.87
N GLU A 87 6.25 10.94 4.56
CA GLU A 87 6.68 12.34 4.47
C GLU A 87 7.12 12.74 3.06
N PHE A 88 7.88 11.88 2.38
CA PHE A 88 8.27 12.08 0.99
C PHE A 88 7.06 12.17 0.07
N MET A 89 6.08 11.28 0.25
CA MET A 89 4.83 11.30 -0.50
C MET A 89 4.04 12.57 -0.23
N MET A 90 3.91 13.00 1.03
CA MET A 90 3.27 14.26 1.39
C MET A 90 3.93 15.46 0.69
N GLN A 91 5.26 15.51 0.61
CA GLN A 91 5.96 16.57 -0.12
C GLN A 91 5.70 16.50 -1.63
N SER A 92 5.67 15.30 -2.20
CA SER A 92 5.37 15.07 -3.61
C SER A 92 3.96 15.54 -3.97
N LEU A 93 2.97 15.21 -3.14
CA LEU A 93 1.57 15.67 -3.26
C LEU A 93 1.44 17.20 -3.14
N LYS A 94 2.22 17.83 -2.26
CA LYS A 94 2.27 19.29 -2.14
C LYS A 94 2.85 19.94 -3.40
N ARG A 95 3.96 19.40 -3.92
CA ARG A 95 4.61 19.93 -5.13
C ARG A 95 3.77 19.79 -6.39
N SER A 96 2.97 18.73 -6.49
CA SER A 96 2.07 18.53 -7.64
C SER A 96 0.82 19.43 -7.62
N GLY A 97 0.60 20.21 -6.57
CA GLY A 97 -0.62 20.99 -6.36
C GLY A 97 -1.83 20.14 -5.96
N MET A 98 -1.68 18.81 -5.90
CA MET A 98 -2.75 17.90 -5.48
C MET A 98 -3.10 18.05 -4.00
N ALA A 99 -2.20 18.61 -3.17
CA ALA A 99 -2.52 18.92 -1.78
C ALA A 99 -3.71 19.90 -1.64
N ALA A 100 -3.91 20.82 -2.59
CA ALA A 100 -5.07 21.72 -2.59
C ALA A 100 -6.36 20.97 -2.99
N MET A 101 -6.27 20.07 -3.98
CA MET A 101 -7.38 19.20 -4.42
C MET A 101 -7.75 18.16 -3.35
N ALA A 102 -6.76 17.70 -2.59
CA ALA A 102 -6.96 16.73 -1.51
C ALA A 102 -7.82 17.32 -0.40
N GLN A 103 -7.87 18.64 -0.20
CA GLN A 103 -8.71 19.27 0.82
C GLN A 103 -10.20 18.97 0.66
N ASP A 104 -10.70 18.89 -0.58
CA ASP A 104 -12.09 18.48 -0.83
C ASP A 104 -12.30 16.99 -0.55
N LEU A 105 -11.29 16.16 -0.84
CA LEU A 105 -11.30 14.74 -0.54
C LEU A 105 -11.18 14.46 0.97
N CYS A 106 -10.59 15.36 1.75
CA CYS A 106 -10.42 15.19 3.20
C CYS A 106 -11.72 14.93 3.95
N LYS A 107 -12.87 15.39 3.43
CA LYS A 107 -14.18 15.13 4.03
C LYS A 107 -14.52 13.63 4.07
N SER A 108 -14.04 12.83 3.12
CA SER A 108 -14.27 11.38 3.13
C SER A 108 -13.50 10.67 4.24
N TYR A 109 -12.49 11.32 4.82
CA TYR A 109 -11.72 10.78 5.95
C TYR A 109 -12.21 11.24 7.30
N ALA A 110 -13.18 12.17 7.36
CA ALA A 110 -13.75 12.63 8.62
C ALA A 110 -14.21 11.43 9.47
N ALA A 111 -14.01 11.51 10.78
CA ALA A 111 -14.55 10.51 11.69
C ALA A 111 -16.07 10.45 11.51
N GLN A 112 -16.57 9.27 11.10
CA GLN A 112 -18.00 8.94 11.07
C GLN A 112 -18.52 8.72 12.49
#